data_AF-A0A835IKP2-F1
#
_entry.id   AF-A0A835IKP2-F1
#
_cell.length_a   1.000
_cell.length_b   1.000
_cell.length_c   1.000
_cell.angle_alpha   90.00
_cell.angle_beta   90.00
_cell.angle_gamma   90.00
#
_symmetry.space_group_name_H-M   'P 1'
#
loop_
_entity.id
_entity.type
_entity.pdbx_description
1 polymer ?
#
loop_
_entity_poly.entity_id
_entity_poly.type
_entity_poly.pdbx_seq_one_letter_code
_entity_poly.pdbx_strand_id
1 'polypeptide(L)'
;MQEITRTFSQRLPCSFHWVWPFGYNTISKDYLVVRIFCPEACMEAQVYSLAKNSWRIIQPVDYRITAGKCNGIFFNNAFHWIGTPSTTEESGSDLASNFVIAFDTMTDEFRAVVQLHPDVAEDSCCIQLEVFDGCLCLLCNFDYEDFVKFEVWVMKDYGLRKSWVKLYTVTGFDHPYGITNTGNFITHKLYSGLYDPQDRSYRDINVQGIHNPIVNYTESLVPLC
;
A
#
# COMPACT_ATOMS: atom_id res chain seq x y z
N MET A 1 20.40 7.81 24.44
CA MET A 1 20.88 7.18 23.20
C MET A 1 20.13 7.87 22.07
N GLN A 2 20.82 8.58 21.18
CA GLN A 2 20.22 9.51 20.21
C GLN A 2 19.45 8.75 19.12
N GLU A 3 18.17 9.08 18.95
CA GLU A 3 17.39 8.72 17.77
C GLU A 3 17.89 9.55 16.59
N ILE A 4 18.35 8.86 15.54
CA ILE A 4 18.62 9.47 14.23
C ILE A 4 17.62 8.86 13.26
N THR A 5 16.49 9.53 13.06
CA THR A 5 15.59 9.25 11.94
C THR A 5 15.84 10.33 10.89
N ARG A 6 16.59 9.99 9.83
CA ARG A 6 16.68 10.83 8.63
C ARG A 6 15.68 10.34 7.60
N THR A 7 14.55 11.04 7.51
CA THR A 7 13.60 10.88 6.40
C THR A 7 13.93 11.96 5.36
N PHE A 8 14.17 11.55 4.11
CA PHE A 8 14.24 12.49 2.98
C PHE A 8 12.83 12.69 2.43
N SER A 9 12.28 13.90 2.58
CA SER A 9 11.05 14.33 1.91
C SER A 9 11.31 15.65 1.19
N GLN A 10 11.05 15.71 -0.12
CA GLN A 10 10.93 16.99 -0.83
C GLN A 10 9.44 17.32 -1.01
N ARG A 11 9.05 18.56 -0.69
CA ARG A 11 7.66 19.05 -0.78
C ARG A 11 7.36 19.52 -2.20
N LEU A 12 6.25 19.05 -2.77
CA LEU A 12 5.54 19.69 -3.88
C LEU A 12 4.00 19.63 -3.64
N PRO A 13 3.20 20.54 -4.23
CA PRO A 13 1.76 20.65 -3.98
C PRO A 13 1.00 19.52 -4.68
N CYS A 14 -0.08 19.00 -4.05
CA CYS A 14 -0.72 17.71 -4.40
C CYS A 14 0.30 16.55 -4.38
N SER A 15 0.91 16.32 -3.21
CA SER A 15 2.24 15.69 -3.12
C SER A 15 2.21 14.17 -3.28
N PHE A 16 2.68 13.71 -4.43
CA PHE A 16 3.30 12.40 -4.64
C PHE A 16 4.38 12.15 -3.58
N HIS A 17 4.00 11.60 -2.42
CA HIS A 17 4.96 11.03 -1.50
C HIS A 17 5.27 9.63 -2.01
N TRP A 18 6.44 9.46 -2.62
CA TRP A 18 6.98 8.13 -2.91
C TRP A 18 7.32 7.47 -1.57
N VAL A 19 6.34 6.81 -0.95
CA VAL A 19 6.58 5.95 0.19
C VAL A 19 7.04 4.61 -0.36
N TRP A 20 8.33 4.32 -0.18
CA TRP A 20 8.91 3.05 -0.58
C TRP A 20 8.51 1.98 0.43
N PRO A 21 7.87 0.87 0.00
CA PRO A 21 7.54 -0.19 0.92
C PRO A 21 8.79 -0.80 1.53
N PHE A 22 8.67 -1.17 2.78
CA PHE A 22 9.69 -1.88 3.52
C PHE A 22 9.08 -3.07 4.25
N GLY A 23 9.90 -4.07 4.57
CA GLY A 23 9.42 -5.24 5.29
C GLY A 23 10.54 -6.14 5.75
N TYR A 24 10.23 -6.94 6.78
CA TYR A 24 11.14 -7.96 7.29
C TYR A 24 10.94 -9.27 6.51
N ASN A 25 11.92 -9.63 5.69
CA ASN A 25 11.93 -10.91 5.01
C ASN A 25 12.35 -12.01 5.99
N THR A 26 11.41 -12.88 6.31
CA THR A 26 11.59 -13.97 7.27
C THR A 26 12.56 -15.05 6.80
N ILE A 27 12.75 -15.18 5.48
CA ILE A 27 13.59 -16.21 4.87
C ILE A 27 15.05 -15.76 4.85
N SER A 28 15.31 -14.53 4.37
CA SER A 28 16.66 -13.95 4.42
C SER A 28 17.04 -13.39 5.79
N LYS A 29 16.07 -13.30 6.72
CA LYS A 29 16.20 -12.67 8.04
C LYS A 29 16.72 -11.24 7.95
N ASP A 30 16.19 -10.47 7.01
CA ASP A 30 16.69 -9.13 6.66
C ASP A 30 15.54 -8.13 6.49
N TYR A 31 15.82 -6.87 6.80
CA TYR A 31 14.93 -5.77 6.45
C TYR A 31 15.24 -5.30 5.03
N LEU A 32 14.21 -5.30 4.20
CA LEU A 32 14.30 -4.92 2.81
C LEU A 32 13.46 -3.65 2.56
N VAL A 33 13.96 -2.78 1.67
CA VAL A 33 13.21 -1.64 1.13
C VAL A 33 13.21 -1.75 -0.37
N VAL A 34 12.06 -1.56 -1.02
CA VAL A 34 11.98 -1.54 -2.48
C VAL A 34 11.58 -0.16 -2.96
N ARG A 35 12.38 0.40 -3.87
CA ARG A 35 12.02 1.61 -4.60
C ARG A 35 11.91 1.31 -6.07
N ILE A 36 10.88 1.88 -6.70
CA ILE A 36 10.63 1.80 -8.13
C ILE A 36 10.56 3.23 -8.64
N PHE A 37 11.31 3.55 -9.69
CA PHE A 37 11.34 4.89 -10.29
C PHE A 37 11.50 4.80 -11.81
N CYS A 38 11.06 5.86 -12.51
CA CYS A 38 11.15 5.97 -13.96
C CYS A 38 12.07 7.16 -14.29
N PRO A 39 13.36 6.94 -14.58
CA PRO A 39 14.27 8.03 -14.89
C PRO A 39 14.00 8.63 -16.28
N GLU A 40 13.85 7.81 -17.34
CA GLU A 40 13.83 8.35 -18.73
C GLU A 40 12.95 7.58 -19.75
N ALA A 41 12.42 6.39 -19.43
CA ALA A 41 11.39 5.64 -20.21
C ALA A 41 11.17 4.21 -19.68
N CYS A 42 12.18 3.65 -19.01
CA CYS A 42 12.14 2.32 -18.43
C CYS A 42 11.94 2.40 -16.91
N MET A 43 11.11 1.50 -16.37
CA MET A 43 10.98 1.34 -14.93
C MET A 43 12.24 0.66 -14.40
N GLU A 44 12.86 1.23 -13.37
CA GLU A 44 13.92 0.60 -12.61
C GLU A 44 13.43 0.31 -11.20
N ALA A 45 13.70 -0.90 -10.72
CA ALA A 45 13.46 -1.29 -9.35
C ALA A 45 14.79 -1.55 -8.64
N GLN A 46 14.89 -1.13 -7.39
CA GLN A 46 16.04 -1.41 -6.55
C GLN A 46 15.60 -1.90 -5.18
N VAL A 47 16.35 -2.86 -4.65
CA VAL A 47 16.15 -3.43 -3.31
C VAL A 47 17.33 -3.02 -2.44
N TYR A 48 17.05 -2.37 -1.32
CA TYR A 48 18.01 -2.19 -0.25
C TYR A 48 17.93 -3.37 0.71
N SER A 49 19.09 -3.87 1.10
CA SER A 49 19.25 -4.85 2.17
C SER A 49 19.91 -4.17 3.36
N LEU A 50 19.27 -4.22 4.54
CA LEU A 50 19.84 -3.67 5.76
C LEU A 50 21.07 -4.47 6.19
N ALA A 51 20.99 -5.80 6.16
CA ALA A 51 22.09 -6.69 6.52
C ALA A 51 23.34 -6.47 5.66
N LYS A 52 23.18 -6.20 4.37
CA LYS A 52 24.29 -5.91 3.45
C LYS A 52 24.66 -4.42 3.39
N ASN A 53 23.80 -3.55 3.94
CA ASN A 53 23.89 -2.10 3.83
C ASN A 53 24.13 -1.62 2.39
N SER A 54 23.40 -2.18 1.43
CA SER A 54 23.63 -1.92 0.01
C SER A 54 22.35 -1.99 -0.81
N TRP A 55 22.26 -1.16 -1.84
CA TRP A 55 21.26 -1.26 -2.89
C TRP A 55 21.72 -2.23 -3.97
N ARG A 56 20.79 -3.01 -4.52
CA ARG A 56 20.97 -3.76 -5.75
C ARG A 56 19.84 -3.48 -6.72
N ILE A 57 20.15 -3.53 -8.00
CA ILE A 57 19.20 -3.31 -9.09
C ILE A 57 18.45 -4.62 -9.37
N ILE A 58 17.14 -4.50 -9.61
CA ILE A 58 16.26 -5.58 -10.08
C ILE A 58 15.81 -5.22 -11.48
N GLN A 59 16.18 -6.04 -12.45
CA GLN A 59 15.77 -5.91 -13.84
C GLN A 59 15.55 -7.29 -14.47
N PRO A 60 14.64 -7.40 -15.45
CA PRO A 60 13.79 -6.33 -15.99
C PRO A 60 12.57 -6.00 -15.09
N VAL A 61 11.99 -4.82 -15.29
CA VAL A 61 10.69 -4.43 -14.67
C VAL A 61 9.66 -4.30 -15.79
N ASP A 62 8.96 -5.40 -16.05
CA ASP A 62 7.97 -5.50 -17.13
C ASP A 62 6.57 -5.01 -16.73
N TYR A 63 6.50 -4.17 -15.69
CA TYR A 63 5.24 -3.65 -15.15
C TYR A 63 5.32 -2.14 -14.93
N ARG A 64 4.20 -1.46 -15.18
CA ARG A 64 3.99 -0.06 -14.84
C ARG A 64 3.20 0.01 -13.54
N ILE A 65 3.79 0.62 -12.52
CA ILE A 65 3.12 0.88 -11.25
C ILE A 65 2.27 2.15 -11.40
N THR A 66 0.99 2.07 -11.02
CA THR A 66 0.06 3.18 -11.17
C THR A 66 0.44 4.30 -10.20
N ALA A 67 0.86 5.46 -10.71
CA ALA A 67 1.27 6.59 -9.89
C ALA A 67 0.08 7.33 -9.25
N GLY A 68 0.26 7.88 -8.04
CA GLY A 68 -0.74 8.74 -7.37
C GLY A 68 -1.92 8.01 -6.72
N LYS A 69 -2.00 6.69 -6.89
CA LYS A 69 -2.91 5.76 -6.22
C LYS A 69 -1.99 4.64 -5.76
N CYS A 70 -1.95 4.18 -4.53
CA CYS A 70 -1.12 3.03 -4.07
C CYS A 70 0.28 3.38 -3.53
N ASN A 71 0.39 3.25 -2.21
CA ASN A 71 1.65 2.86 -1.58
C ASN A 71 1.87 1.36 -1.82
N GLY A 72 3.13 0.94 -1.93
CA GLY A 72 3.44 -0.49 -1.90
C GLY A 72 3.27 -1.06 -0.49
N ILE A 73 3.12 -2.37 -0.38
CA ILE A 73 3.08 -3.07 0.92
C ILE A 73 3.99 -4.28 0.91
N PHE A 74 4.43 -4.73 2.07
CA PHE A 74 5.08 -6.02 2.23
C PHE A 74 4.13 -7.04 2.84
N PHE A 75 3.87 -8.13 2.12
CA PHE A 75 2.98 -9.21 2.56
C PHE A 75 3.50 -10.56 2.06
N ASN A 76 3.46 -11.60 2.90
CA ASN A 76 3.85 -12.96 2.52
C ASN A 76 5.21 -13.05 1.77
N ASN A 77 6.25 -12.40 2.32
CA ASN A 77 7.60 -12.33 1.74
C ASN A 77 7.67 -11.75 0.31
N ALA A 78 6.69 -10.97 -0.11
CA ALA A 78 6.70 -10.26 -1.37
C ALA A 78 6.25 -8.81 -1.18
N PHE A 79 6.70 -7.94 -2.07
CA PHE A 79 6.26 -6.55 -2.11
C PHE A 79 5.15 -6.40 -3.13
N HIS A 80 4.05 -5.75 -2.79
CA HIS A 80 2.86 -5.64 -3.63
C HIS A 80 2.54 -4.20 -4.00
N TRP A 81 2.08 -4.01 -5.23
CA TRP A 81 1.57 -2.75 -5.77
C TRP A 81 0.37 -3.00 -6.67
N ILE A 82 -0.36 -1.94 -7.01
CA ILE A 82 -1.28 -1.95 -8.14
C ILE A 82 -0.55 -1.43 -9.37
N GLY A 83 -0.73 -2.11 -10.49
CA GLY A 83 -0.12 -1.71 -11.75
C GLY A 83 -0.65 -2.51 -12.93
N THR A 84 -0.06 -2.29 -14.09
CA THR A 84 -0.38 -3.01 -15.33
C THR A 84 0.88 -3.61 -15.95
N PRO A 85 0.77 -4.69 -16.75
CA PRO A 85 1.87 -5.14 -17.58
C PRO A 85 2.34 -4.03 -18.55
N SER A 86 3.66 -3.88 -18.75
CA SER A 86 4.22 -2.83 -19.60
C SER A 86 3.84 -2.95 -21.08
N THR A 87 3.39 -4.13 -21.52
CA THR A 87 2.97 -4.41 -22.90
C THR A 87 1.55 -3.95 -23.23
N THR A 88 0.77 -3.48 -22.24
CA THR A 88 -0.56 -2.91 -22.52
C THR A 88 -0.38 -1.51 -23.10
N GLU A 89 -0.73 -1.32 -24.37
CA GLU A 89 -0.67 -0.02 -25.07
C GLU A 89 -1.62 1.01 -24.46
N GLU A 90 -2.68 0.53 -23.81
CA GLU A 90 -3.56 1.34 -22.99
C GLU A 90 -2.93 1.47 -21.60
N SER A 91 -2.45 2.67 -21.28
CA SER A 91 -2.45 3.14 -19.90
C SER A 91 -3.92 3.25 -19.48
N GLY A 92 -4.53 2.10 -19.17
CA GLY A 92 -5.95 2.01 -18.89
C GLY A 92 -6.30 2.92 -17.73
N SER A 93 -7.06 3.98 -18.02
CA SER A 93 -7.83 4.71 -17.00
C SER A 93 -8.77 3.76 -16.24
N ASP A 94 -9.11 2.63 -16.87
CA ASP A 94 -10.03 1.63 -16.38
C ASP A 94 -9.40 0.78 -15.29
N LEU A 95 -9.94 0.90 -14.08
CA LEU A 95 -9.47 0.18 -12.90
C LEU A 95 -9.47 -1.34 -13.07
N ALA A 96 -10.41 -1.88 -13.85
CA ALA A 96 -10.52 -3.30 -14.18
C ALA A 96 -9.31 -3.85 -14.99
N SER A 97 -8.52 -2.98 -15.62
CA SER A 97 -7.29 -3.35 -16.33
C SER A 97 -6.09 -3.53 -15.39
N ASN A 98 -6.19 -3.07 -14.14
CA ASN A 98 -5.11 -3.17 -13.16
C ASN A 98 -4.99 -4.57 -12.56
N PHE A 99 -3.78 -4.85 -12.11
CA PHE A 99 -3.40 -6.07 -11.43
C PHE A 99 -2.79 -5.72 -10.07
N VAL A 100 -2.92 -6.64 -9.12
CA VAL A 100 -1.96 -6.72 -8.02
C VAL A 100 -0.68 -7.29 -8.59
N ILE A 101 0.40 -6.52 -8.55
CA ILE A 101 1.75 -6.92 -8.95
C ILE A 101 2.54 -7.24 -7.70
N ALA A 102 3.34 -8.31 -7.74
CA ALA A 102 4.26 -8.69 -6.68
C ALA A 102 5.70 -8.65 -7.17
N PHE A 103 6.62 -8.15 -6.37
CA PHE A 103 8.04 -8.51 -6.41
C PHE A 103 8.29 -9.60 -5.38
N ASP A 104 8.59 -10.80 -5.86
CA ASP A 104 8.87 -11.95 -5.01
C ASP A 104 10.33 -11.92 -4.58
N THR A 105 10.56 -11.82 -3.27
CA THR A 105 11.92 -11.69 -2.73
C THR A 105 12.72 -13.00 -2.77
N MET A 106 12.07 -14.12 -3.07
CA MET A 106 12.71 -15.44 -3.17
C MET A 106 13.23 -15.70 -4.57
N THR A 107 12.45 -15.34 -5.58
CA THR A 107 12.84 -15.52 -6.98
C THR A 107 13.52 -14.28 -7.57
N ASP A 108 13.44 -13.13 -6.89
CA ASP A 108 13.88 -11.83 -7.40
C ASP A 108 13.16 -11.41 -8.69
N GLU A 109 11.90 -11.81 -8.83
CA GLU A 109 11.11 -11.57 -10.03
C GLU A 109 9.82 -10.80 -9.74
N PHE A 110 9.42 -9.97 -10.70
CA PHE A 110 8.10 -9.37 -10.72
C PHE A 110 7.09 -10.32 -11.37
N ARG A 111 5.90 -10.41 -10.79
CA ARG A 111 4.79 -11.20 -11.34
C ARG A 111 3.45 -10.50 -11.14
N ALA A 112 2.56 -10.64 -12.10
CA ALA A 112 1.14 -10.37 -11.88
C ALA A 112 0.57 -11.44 -10.94
N VAL A 113 0.00 -11.01 -9.81
CA VAL A 113 -0.67 -11.90 -8.86
C VAL A 113 -2.08 -12.21 -9.34
N VAL A 114 -2.84 -11.16 -9.66
CA VAL A 114 -4.26 -11.27 -10.02
C VAL A 114 -4.74 -9.98 -10.67
N GLN A 115 -5.63 -10.08 -11.66
CA GLN A 115 -6.33 -8.92 -12.19
C GLN A 115 -7.41 -8.47 -11.21
N LEU A 116 -7.60 -7.16 -11.03
CA LEU A 116 -8.72 -6.64 -10.25
C LEU A 116 -10.06 -7.07 -10.88
N HIS A 117 -11.05 -7.32 -10.03
CA HIS A 117 -12.39 -7.63 -10.49
C HIS A 117 -13.06 -6.35 -11.04
N PRO A 118 -13.89 -6.39 -12.10
CA PRO A 118 -14.52 -5.19 -12.63
C PRO A 118 -15.36 -4.44 -11.58
N ASP A 119 -16.12 -5.17 -10.78
CA ASP A 119 -16.95 -4.60 -9.71
C ASP A 119 -16.13 -4.02 -8.53
N VAL A 120 -14.82 -4.29 -8.47
CA VAL A 120 -13.97 -3.71 -7.43
C VAL A 120 -13.70 -2.26 -7.78
N ALA A 121 -14.22 -1.38 -6.94
CA ALA A 121 -13.83 0.02 -6.90
C ALA A 121 -14.11 0.81 -8.19
N GLU A 122 -15.13 0.40 -8.96
CA GLU A 122 -15.64 1.15 -10.11
C GLU A 122 -15.86 2.62 -9.70
N ASP A 123 -15.27 3.56 -10.44
CA ASP A 123 -15.26 5.02 -10.16
C ASP A 123 -14.47 5.48 -8.92
N SER A 124 -13.64 4.64 -8.30
CA SER A 124 -12.77 5.10 -7.20
C SER A 124 -11.71 6.11 -7.66
N CYS A 125 -11.56 7.20 -6.89
CA CYS A 125 -10.57 8.23 -7.17
C CYS A 125 -9.15 7.72 -6.86
N CYS A 126 -8.99 6.92 -5.80
CA CYS A 126 -7.74 6.25 -5.47
C CYS A 126 -7.95 4.89 -4.79
N ILE A 127 -6.94 4.05 -4.88
CA ILE A 127 -6.89 2.73 -4.25
C ILE A 127 -5.57 2.64 -3.47
N GLN A 128 -5.61 2.07 -2.28
CA GLN A 128 -4.43 1.72 -1.50
C GLN A 128 -4.46 0.22 -1.19
N LEU A 129 -3.31 -0.44 -1.28
CA LEU A 129 -3.14 -1.79 -0.78
C LEU A 129 -2.83 -1.73 0.71
N GLU A 130 -3.40 -2.65 1.47
CA GLU A 130 -3.17 -2.81 2.91
C GLU A 130 -3.26 -4.28 3.31
N VAL A 131 -2.96 -4.59 4.57
CA VAL A 131 -3.27 -5.89 5.19
C VAL A 131 -4.40 -5.72 6.18
N PHE A 132 -5.45 -6.54 6.04
CA PHE A 132 -6.56 -6.61 6.99
C PHE A 132 -6.81 -8.07 7.37
N ASP A 133 -6.74 -8.36 8.68
CA ASP A 133 -7.02 -9.69 9.22
C ASP A 133 -6.21 -10.82 8.54
N GLY A 134 -4.92 -10.55 8.31
CA GLY A 134 -4.01 -11.50 7.63
C GLY A 134 -4.23 -11.66 6.13
N CYS A 135 -5.18 -10.96 5.53
CA CYS A 135 -5.45 -10.97 4.09
C CYS A 135 -4.98 -9.67 3.44
N LEU A 136 -4.59 -9.75 2.16
CA LEU A 136 -4.38 -8.57 1.34
C LEU A 136 -5.73 -7.88 1.10
N CYS A 137 -5.80 -6.57 1.28
CA CYS A 137 -7.00 -5.79 1.06
C CYS A 137 -6.75 -4.52 0.26
N LEU A 138 -7.84 -3.97 -0.28
CA LEU A 138 -7.90 -2.69 -0.95
C LEU A 138 -8.72 -1.72 -0.11
N LEU A 139 -8.16 -0.54 0.14
CA LEU A 139 -8.89 0.63 0.56
C LEU A 139 -9.22 1.46 -0.68
N CYS A 140 -10.50 1.50 -1.04
CA CYS A 140 -10.99 2.15 -2.25
C CYS A 140 -11.70 3.43 -1.86
N ASN A 141 -11.20 4.56 -2.35
CA ASN A 141 -11.57 5.90 -1.92
C ASN A 141 -12.44 6.57 -3.01
N PHE A 142 -13.47 7.29 -2.59
CA PHE A 142 -14.45 7.90 -3.47
C PHE A 142 -14.80 9.31 -3.01
N ASP A 143 -14.64 10.26 -3.92
CA ASP A 143 -15.04 11.65 -3.74
C ASP A 143 -16.34 11.92 -4.51
N TYR A 144 -17.39 12.29 -3.79
CA TYR A 144 -18.61 12.83 -4.38
C TYR A 144 -18.73 14.32 -4.00
N GLU A 145 -19.61 15.04 -4.71
CA GLU A 145 -19.81 16.48 -4.48
C GLU A 145 -20.18 16.79 -3.02
N ASP A 146 -21.00 15.95 -2.39
CA ASP A 146 -21.56 16.20 -1.05
C ASP A 146 -20.89 15.40 0.07
N PHE A 147 -20.14 14.34 -0.25
CA PHE A 147 -19.54 13.47 0.77
C PHE A 147 -18.38 12.63 0.23
N VAL A 148 -17.53 12.18 1.16
CA VAL A 148 -16.49 11.19 0.92
C VAL A 148 -16.94 9.83 1.47
N LYS A 149 -16.59 8.75 0.77
CA LYS A 149 -16.72 7.39 1.28
C LYS A 149 -15.46 6.59 0.94
N PHE A 150 -15.26 5.50 1.68
CA PHE A 150 -14.33 4.47 1.28
C PHE A 150 -14.92 3.07 1.47
N GLU A 151 -14.45 2.14 0.65
CA GLU A 151 -14.79 0.73 0.71
C GLU A 151 -13.56 -0.10 1.03
N VAL A 152 -13.76 -1.20 1.76
CA VAL A 152 -12.71 -2.16 2.07
C VAL A 152 -13.03 -3.49 1.40
N TRP A 153 -12.17 -3.88 0.47
CA TRP A 153 -12.27 -5.15 -0.26
C TRP A 153 -11.14 -6.07 0.16
N VAL A 154 -11.46 -7.30 0.55
CA VAL A 154 -10.48 -8.28 1.04
C VAL A 154 -10.39 -9.45 0.08
N MET A 155 -9.16 -9.84 -0.25
CA MET A 155 -8.87 -11.06 -1.00
C MET A 155 -8.80 -12.24 -0.04
N LYS A 156 -9.88 -13.01 0.06
CA LYS A 156 -9.95 -14.15 0.99
C LYS A 156 -8.96 -15.25 0.66
N ASP A 157 -8.76 -15.52 -0.63
CA ASP A 157 -7.79 -16.50 -1.11
C ASP A 157 -6.75 -15.78 -1.97
N TYR A 158 -5.51 -15.70 -1.47
CA TYR A 158 -4.44 -14.97 -2.13
C TYR A 158 -4.22 -15.43 -3.57
N GLY A 159 -4.28 -14.50 -4.53
CA GLY A 159 -4.13 -14.76 -5.96
C GLY A 159 -5.41 -15.18 -6.69
N LEU A 160 -6.52 -15.43 -5.99
CA LEU A 160 -7.77 -15.85 -6.63
C LEU A 160 -8.68 -14.65 -6.90
N ARG A 161 -8.90 -14.32 -8.18
CA ARG A 161 -9.72 -13.18 -8.62
C ARG A 161 -11.14 -13.18 -8.05
N LYS A 162 -11.76 -14.36 -7.91
CA LYS A 162 -13.14 -14.49 -7.42
C LYS A 162 -13.26 -14.38 -5.89
N SER A 163 -12.14 -14.29 -5.17
CA SER A 163 -12.13 -14.26 -3.70
C SER A 163 -12.20 -12.86 -3.10
N TRP A 164 -12.26 -11.82 -3.95
CA TRP A 164 -12.49 -10.45 -3.50
C TRP A 164 -13.89 -10.32 -2.92
N VAL A 165 -13.96 -9.89 -1.66
CA VAL A 165 -15.22 -9.64 -0.94
C VAL A 165 -15.18 -8.24 -0.35
N LYS A 166 -16.21 -7.43 -0.60
CA LYS A 166 -16.39 -6.16 0.10
C LYS A 166 -16.83 -6.42 1.54
N LEU A 167 -16.03 -5.97 2.50
CA LEU A 167 -16.34 -6.10 3.93
C LEU A 167 -17.05 -4.87 4.48
N TYR A 168 -16.57 -3.68 4.12
CA TYR A 168 -17.06 -2.43 4.68
C TYR A 168 -17.28 -1.37 3.62
N THR A 169 -18.28 -0.53 3.87
CA THR A 169 -18.48 0.76 3.23
C THR A 169 -18.63 1.77 4.36
N VAL A 170 -17.77 2.77 4.40
CA VAL A 170 -17.70 3.77 5.47
C VAL A 170 -17.87 5.16 4.87
N THR A 171 -18.70 5.98 5.52
CA THR A 171 -19.02 7.36 5.11
C THR A 171 -18.87 8.30 6.31
N GLY A 172 -18.77 9.60 6.05
CA GLY A 172 -18.75 10.63 7.11
C GLY A 172 -17.38 10.84 7.78
N PHE A 173 -16.33 10.40 7.10
CA PHE A 173 -14.92 10.61 7.43
C PHE A 173 -14.15 10.98 6.14
N ASP A 174 -12.99 11.61 6.29
CA ASP A 174 -12.02 11.74 5.21
C ASP A 174 -11.44 10.36 4.84
N HIS A 175 -10.72 10.29 3.71
CA HIS A 175 -10.05 9.06 3.30
C HIS A 175 -9.12 8.51 4.40
N PRO A 176 -9.16 7.19 4.66
CA PRO A 176 -8.32 6.58 5.66
C PRO A 176 -6.83 6.71 5.30
N TYR A 177 -6.00 6.95 6.30
CA TYR A 177 -4.54 6.91 6.15
C TYR A 177 -3.98 5.49 6.14
N GLY A 178 -4.74 4.52 6.67
CA GLY A 178 -4.37 3.11 6.71
C GLY A 178 -5.22 2.34 7.71
N ILE A 179 -4.88 1.05 7.89
CA ILE A 179 -5.55 0.14 8.81
C ILE A 179 -4.56 -0.34 9.88
N THR A 180 -4.96 -0.31 11.14
CA THR A 180 -4.19 -0.91 12.23
C THR A 180 -4.28 -2.44 12.19
N ASN A 181 -3.37 -3.11 12.90
CA ASN A 181 -3.41 -4.55 13.11
C ASN A 181 -4.67 -5.04 13.87
N THR A 182 -5.32 -4.16 14.63
CA THR A 182 -6.61 -4.42 15.30
C THR A 182 -7.81 -4.24 14.37
N GLY A 183 -7.59 -3.83 13.11
CA GLY A 183 -8.65 -3.60 12.14
C GLY A 183 -9.35 -2.24 12.28
N ASN A 184 -8.79 -1.31 13.07
CA ASN A 184 -9.30 0.05 13.13
C ASN A 184 -8.78 0.87 11.95
N PHE A 185 -9.63 1.72 11.39
CA PHE A 185 -9.24 2.65 10.34
C PHE A 185 -8.71 3.94 10.96
N ILE A 186 -7.54 4.38 10.50
CA ILE A 186 -6.97 5.67 10.90
C ILE A 186 -7.58 6.72 9.98
N THR A 187 -8.47 7.55 10.50
CA THR A 187 -9.22 8.52 9.69
C THR A 187 -9.13 9.91 10.29
N HIS A 188 -9.60 10.90 9.53
CA HIS A 188 -9.78 12.26 10.01
C HIS A 188 -11.25 12.67 9.86
N LYS A 189 -11.74 13.47 10.80
CA LYS A 189 -13.09 14.08 10.75
C LYS A 189 -13.07 15.51 11.28
N LEU A 190 -12.88 15.67 12.59
CA LEU A 190 -12.58 16.95 13.24
C LEU A 190 -11.15 16.97 13.78
N TYR A 191 -10.69 15.81 14.26
CA TYR A 191 -9.33 15.47 14.62
C TYR A 191 -8.99 14.11 14.04
N SER A 192 -7.70 13.73 14.05
CA SER A 192 -7.29 12.37 13.75
C SER A 192 -7.84 11.40 14.80
N GLY A 193 -8.28 10.23 14.35
CA GLY A 193 -8.90 9.23 15.21
C GLY A 193 -8.80 7.82 14.65
N LEU A 194 -9.17 6.87 15.50
CA LEU A 194 -9.34 5.46 15.16
C LEU A 194 -10.84 5.18 15.07
N TYR A 195 -11.28 4.72 13.90
CA TYR A 195 -12.62 4.24 13.68
C TYR A 195 -12.65 2.71 13.75
N ASP A 196 -13.53 2.17 14.58
CA ASP A 196 -13.83 0.75 14.61
C ASP A 196 -15.01 0.44 13.68
N PRO A 197 -14.81 -0.29 12.57
CA PRO A 197 -15.90 -0.60 11.65
C PRO A 197 -16.88 -1.66 12.17
N GLN A 198 -16.50 -2.47 13.16
CA GLN A 198 -17.38 -3.48 13.76
C GLN A 198 -18.35 -2.82 14.74
N ASP A 199 -17.80 -2.04 15.68
CA ASP A 199 -18.58 -1.36 16.71
C ASP A 199 -19.15 -0.01 16.25
N ARG A 200 -18.72 0.46 15.07
CA ARG A 200 -19.01 1.80 14.52
C ARG A 200 -18.66 2.91 15.52
N SER A 201 -17.62 2.69 16.30
CA SER A 201 -17.16 3.62 17.33
C SER A 201 -15.98 4.44 16.81
N TYR A 202 -15.81 5.65 17.33
CA TYR A 202 -14.71 6.53 16.97
C TYR A 202 -14.00 7.02 18.21
N ARG A 203 -12.67 6.95 18.21
CA ARG A 203 -11.83 7.41 19.30
C ARG A 203 -10.78 8.37 18.78
N ASP A 204 -10.77 9.59 19.30
CA ASP A 204 -9.72 10.57 18.99
C ASP A 204 -8.35 10.07 19.45
N ILE A 205 -7.34 10.25 18.60
CA ILE A 205 -5.94 10.02 18.95
C ILE A 205 -5.27 11.39 19.09
N ASN A 206 -4.89 11.72 20.31
CA ASN A 206 -4.17 12.96 20.60
C ASN A 206 -2.69 12.78 20.24
N VAL A 207 -2.37 12.94 18.96
CA VAL A 207 -0.98 12.93 18.48
C VAL A 207 -0.47 14.37 18.50
N GLN A 208 0.20 14.75 19.59
CA GLN A 208 0.83 16.07 19.66
C GLN A 208 2.03 16.12 18.70
N GLY A 209 2.00 17.04 17.73
CA GLY A 209 3.19 17.45 16.96
C GLY A 209 3.38 16.87 15.55
N ILE A 210 2.39 16.20 14.94
CA ILE A 210 2.54 15.64 13.58
C ILE A 210 1.68 16.37 12.55
N HIS A 211 2.32 16.97 11.54
CA HIS A 211 1.71 17.58 10.35
C HIS A 211 2.02 16.81 9.04
N ASN A 212 2.40 15.53 9.11
CA ASN A 212 2.86 14.69 7.98
C ASN A 212 2.32 13.25 8.11
N PRO A 213 2.27 12.44 7.03
CA PRO A 213 1.46 11.22 6.99
C PRO A 213 1.86 10.18 8.05
N ILE A 214 0.85 9.58 8.67
CA ILE A 214 0.95 8.47 9.61
C ILE A 214 1.33 7.23 8.79
N VAL A 215 2.47 6.63 9.10
CA VAL A 215 2.87 5.33 8.53
C VAL A 215 2.60 4.27 9.58
N ASN A 216 1.79 3.28 9.26
CA ASN A 216 1.60 2.11 10.12
C ASN A 216 2.86 1.24 10.08
N TYR A 217 3.54 1.14 11.22
CA TYR A 217 4.59 0.17 11.44
C TYR A 217 4.15 -0.75 12.57
N THR A 218 4.00 -2.04 12.27
CA THR A 218 3.92 -3.06 13.31
C THR A 218 5.24 -3.81 13.30
N GLU A 219 6.02 -3.61 14.35
CA GLU A 219 7.24 -4.36 14.62
C GLU A 219 6.84 -5.83 14.87
N SER A 220 7.24 -6.73 13.97
CA SER A 220 7.26 -8.15 14.31
C SER A 220 8.39 -8.32 15.33
N LEU A 221 8.06 -8.56 16.59
CA LEU A 221 9.01 -8.89 17.66
C LEU A 221 9.64 -10.26 17.36
N VAL A 222 10.44 -10.37 16.30
CA VAL A 222 11.41 -11.45 16.18
C VAL A 222 12.64 -10.96 16.93
N PRO A 223 13.02 -11.59 18.05
CA PRO A 223 14.20 -11.17 18.78
C PRO A 223 15.42 -11.29 17.86
N LEU A 224 16.25 -10.24 17.84
CA LEU A 224 17.62 -10.35 17.35
C LEU A 224 18.37 -11.24 18.36
N CYS A 225 18.39 -12.55 18.11
CA CYS A 225 19.27 -13.49 18.77
C CYS A 225 20.49 -13.77 17.89
#